data_AF-A0A9D3V005-F1
#
_entry.id   AF-A0A9D3V005-F1
#
_cell.length_a   1.000
_cell.length_b   1.000
_cell.length_c   1.000
_cell.angle_alpha   90.00
_cell.angle_beta   90.00
_cell.angle_gamma   90.00
#
_symmetry.space_group_name_H-M   'P 1'
#
loop_
_entity.id
_entity.type
_entity.pdbx_description
1 polymer ?
#
loop_
_entity_poly.entity_id
_entity_poly.type
_entity_poly.pdbx_seq_one_letter_code
_entity_poly.pdbx_strand_id
1 'polypeptide(L)'
;MRFHGSIFAEEWTPILLSRTGLNLSHLFFADDLVIFNHIDLFYSGLLKDYLSNFCELSGHNVNARKTNVFFSSGVNESLRNTLNGILGFQEVNDFGHYLEVPLFHRTVTNSILDFLVERVRSRLSSWDAKRLSFARRVTLAQLVLLSIPSYLMQSTIVAKGICDSIEELARQFF
;
A
#
# COMPACT_ATOMS: atom_id res chain seq x y z
N MET A 1 -11.64 18.66 8.88
CA MET A 1 -11.41 17.82 7.69
C MET A 1 -12.38 18.28 6.59
N ARG A 2 -11.95 19.19 5.71
CA ARG A 2 -12.79 19.80 4.65
C ARG A 2 -12.62 19.16 3.27
N PHE A 3 -11.88 18.06 3.15
CA PHE A 3 -11.76 17.32 1.88
C PHE A 3 -13.12 16.92 1.32
N HIS A 4 -14.09 16.61 2.18
CA HIS A 4 -15.43 16.23 1.69
C HIS A 4 -16.23 17.40 1.09
N GLY A 5 -15.99 18.64 1.55
CA GLY A 5 -16.70 19.82 1.07
C GLY A 5 -16.21 20.32 -0.29
N SER A 6 -14.90 20.21 -0.56
CA SER A 6 -14.31 20.58 -1.85
C SER A 6 -14.53 19.52 -2.94
N ILE A 7 -14.79 18.26 -2.59
CA ILE A 7 -15.23 17.23 -3.55
C ILE A 7 -16.61 17.59 -4.17
N PHE A 8 -17.45 18.35 -3.46
CA PHE A 8 -18.73 18.83 -3.99
C PHE A 8 -18.65 20.19 -4.70
N ALA A 9 -17.51 20.89 -4.60
CA ALA A 9 -17.30 22.18 -5.22
C ALA A 9 -16.31 22.06 -6.39
N GLU A 10 -16.61 21.22 -7.40
CA GLU A 10 -15.94 21.11 -8.73
C GLU A 10 -14.38 21.14 -8.83
N GLU A 11 -13.65 21.16 -7.72
CA GLU A 11 -12.23 21.52 -7.66
C GLU A 11 -11.29 20.31 -7.57
N TRP A 12 -11.82 19.12 -7.31
CA TRP A 12 -11.02 17.90 -7.23
C TRP A 12 -11.71 16.75 -7.95
N THR A 13 -11.09 16.20 -8.99
CA THR A 13 -11.61 15.05 -9.73
C THR A 13 -11.10 13.75 -9.10
N PRO A 14 -11.99 12.96 -8.45
CA PRO A 14 -11.61 11.69 -7.86
C PRO A 14 -11.33 10.62 -8.92
N ILE A 15 -10.58 9.59 -8.56
CA ILE A 15 -10.34 8.43 -9.43
C ILE A 15 -11.53 7.47 -9.32
N LEU A 16 -12.09 7.06 -10.46
CA LEU A 16 -13.13 6.03 -10.54
C LEU A 16 -12.51 4.64 -10.46
N LEU A 17 -12.90 3.85 -9.45
CA LEU A 17 -12.41 2.47 -9.31
C LEU A 17 -13.04 1.49 -10.32
N SER A 18 -14.24 1.81 -10.84
CA SER A 18 -14.88 1.06 -11.91
C SER A 18 -15.85 1.97 -12.69
N ARG A 19 -16.38 1.50 -13.83
CA ARG A 19 -17.27 2.29 -14.71
C ARG A 19 -18.52 2.84 -14.00
N THR A 20 -18.94 2.19 -12.92
CA THR A 20 -20.06 2.60 -12.06
C THR A 20 -19.63 2.61 -10.59
N GLY A 21 -18.32 2.74 -10.35
CA GLY A 21 -17.69 2.47 -9.07
C GLY A 21 -17.63 3.67 -8.14
N LEU A 22 -17.03 3.43 -6.98
CA LEU A 22 -16.76 4.47 -6.00
C LEU A 22 -15.70 5.44 -6.52
N ASN A 23 -15.93 6.72 -6.26
CA ASN A 23 -14.96 7.79 -6.42
C ASN A 23 -13.97 7.77 -5.26
N LEU A 24 -12.71 7.48 -5.56
CA LEU A 24 -11.62 7.47 -4.58
C LEU A 24 -10.74 8.71 -4.77
N SER A 25 -10.69 9.58 -3.77
CA SER A 25 -9.78 10.74 -3.74
C SER A 25 -8.66 10.58 -2.72
N HIS A 26 -8.87 9.85 -1.64
CA HIS A 26 -7.88 9.63 -0.60
C HIS A 26 -8.18 8.37 0.23
N LEU A 27 -7.14 7.83 0.86
CA LEU A 27 -7.20 6.81 1.90
C LEU A 27 -6.49 7.35 3.13
N PHE A 28 -7.11 7.21 4.30
CA PHE A 28 -6.57 7.68 5.57
C PHE A 28 -6.61 6.56 6.59
N PHE A 29 -5.47 6.26 7.21
CA PHE A 29 -5.38 5.33 8.32
C PHE A 29 -4.34 5.81 9.32
N ALA A 30 -4.76 6.02 10.57
CA ALA A 30 -3.92 6.60 11.62
C ALA A 30 -3.23 7.90 11.13
N ASP A 31 -1.91 7.90 11.01
CA ASP A 31 -1.08 9.00 10.54
C ASP A 31 -0.71 8.92 9.05
N ASP A 32 -1.05 7.81 8.38
CA ASP A 32 -0.78 7.62 6.96
C ASP A 32 -1.93 8.16 6.08
N LEU A 33 -1.56 8.95 5.07
CA LEU A 33 -2.47 9.55 4.09
C LEU A 33 -1.97 9.25 2.68
N VAL A 34 -2.83 8.63 1.88
CA VAL A 34 -2.60 8.41 0.44
C VAL A 34 -3.62 9.23 -0.33
N ILE A 35 -3.17 10.05 -1.27
CA ILE A 35 -4.03 10.93 -2.08
C ILE A 35 -3.97 10.49 -3.54
N PHE A 36 -5.14 10.41 -4.15
CA PHE A 36 -5.34 10.03 -5.54
C PHE A 36 -5.79 11.26 -6.33
N ASN A 37 -4.99 11.65 -7.32
CA ASN A 37 -5.26 12.83 -8.13
C ASN A 37 -5.08 12.54 -9.62
N HIS A 38 -5.87 13.20 -10.46
CA HIS A 38 -5.55 13.32 -11.87
C HIS A 38 -4.33 14.21 -12.06
N ILE A 39 -3.55 13.91 -13.10
CA ILE A 39 -2.31 14.63 -13.38
C ILE A 39 -2.67 15.93 -14.08
N ASP A 40 -2.49 17.03 -13.37
CA ASP A 40 -2.70 18.39 -13.85
C ASP A 40 -1.85 19.37 -13.04
N LEU A 41 -1.29 20.39 -13.69
CA LEU A 41 -0.48 21.41 -13.03
C LEU A 41 -1.33 22.25 -12.05
N PHE A 42 -2.57 22.58 -12.43
CA PHE A 42 -3.51 23.32 -11.61
C PHE A 42 -3.86 22.56 -10.34
N TYR A 43 -4.29 21.30 -10.46
CA TYR A 43 -4.65 20.48 -9.29
C TYR A 43 -3.45 20.19 -8.37
N SER A 44 -2.23 20.19 -8.90
CA SER A 44 -1.02 19.97 -8.11
C SER A 44 -0.64 21.19 -7.28
N GLY A 45 -0.81 22.40 -7.82
CA GLY A 45 -0.70 23.64 -7.05
C GLY A 45 -1.75 23.69 -5.95
N LEU A 46 -3.00 23.39 -6.32
CA LEU A 46 -4.11 23.35 -5.37
C LEU A 46 -3.88 22.33 -4.25
N LEU A 47 -3.36 21.14 -4.56
CA LEU A 47 -2.98 20.13 -3.57
C LEU A 47 -1.94 20.67 -2.59
N LYS A 48 -0.91 21.35 -3.09
CA LYS A 48 0.14 21.94 -2.25
C LYS A 48 -0.42 22.99 -1.30
N ASP A 49 -1.32 23.84 -1.79
CA ASP A 49 -1.98 24.87 -0.99
C ASP A 49 -2.88 24.24 0.08
N TYR A 50 -3.64 23.21 -0.29
CA TYR A 50 -4.47 22.45 0.67
C TYR A 50 -3.63 21.77 1.76
N LEU A 51 -2.52 21.14 1.40
CA LEU A 51 -1.61 20.52 2.37
C LEU A 51 -0.97 21.57 3.29
N SER A 52 -0.58 22.72 2.75
CA SER A 52 0.02 23.81 3.54
C SER A 52 -0.98 24.39 4.53
N ASN A 53 -2.20 24.71 4.07
CA ASN A 53 -3.27 25.20 4.92
C ASN A 53 -3.69 24.16 5.99
N PHE A 54 -3.73 22.87 5.63
CA PHE A 54 -3.97 21.81 6.59
C PHE A 54 -2.87 21.77 7.67
N CYS A 55 -1.60 21.91 7.31
CA CYS A 55 -0.49 21.96 8.25
C CYS A 55 -0.62 23.13 9.22
N GLU A 56 -0.91 24.33 8.69
CA GLU A 56 -1.10 25.54 9.49
C GLU A 56 -2.26 25.41 10.50
N LEU A 57 -3.40 24.88 10.06
CA LEU A 57 -4.59 24.74 10.92
C LEU A 57 -4.47 23.60 11.93
N SER A 58 -3.80 22.51 11.58
CA SER A 58 -3.68 21.33 12.43
C SER A 58 -2.45 21.35 13.35
N GLY A 59 -1.50 22.27 13.09
CA GLY A 59 -0.19 22.29 13.75
C GLY A 59 0.72 21.11 13.36
N HIS A 60 0.34 20.30 12.37
CA HIS A 60 1.15 19.22 11.85
C HIS A 60 2.00 19.71 10.68
N ASN A 61 3.06 18.97 10.34
CA ASN A 61 3.86 19.25 9.15
C ASN A 61 3.93 18.00 8.27
N VAL A 62 3.73 18.20 6.96
CA VAL A 62 4.03 17.16 5.96
C VAL A 62 5.54 16.98 5.92
N ASN A 63 5.99 15.77 6.21
CA ASN A 63 7.41 15.43 6.12
C ASN A 63 7.75 15.09 4.67
N ALA A 64 8.20 16.08 3.89
CA ALA A 64 8.55 15.93 2.48
C ALA A 64 9.59 14.81 2.20
N ARG A 65 10.41 14.42 3.18
CA ARG A 65 11.36 13.31 3.05
C ARG A 65 10.72 11.93 3.19
N LYS A 66 9.56 11.85 3.86
CA LYS A 66 8.76 10.62 3.99
C LYS A 66 7.63 10.57 2.98
N THR A 67 7.21 11.71 2.45
CA THR A 67 6.18 11.80 1.43
C THR A 67 6.75 11.43 0.07
N ASN A 68 6.17 10.40 -0.52
CA ASN A 68 6.52 9.91 -1.84
C ASN A 68 5.42 10.27 -2.85
N VAL A 69 5.81 10.44 -4.12
CA VAL A 69 4.89 10.60 -5.24
C VAL A 69 5.17 9.53 -6.29
N PHE A 70 4.11 8.98 -6.88
CA PHE A 70 4.20 8.01 -7.97
C PHE A 70 3.45 8.55 -9.18
N PHE A 71 4.07 8.47 -10.35
CA PHE A 71 3.46 8.84 -11.61
C PHE A 71 3.20 7.59 -12.45
N SER A 72 2.01 7.51 -13.05
CA SER A 72 1.67 6.40 -13.94
C SER A 72 2.58 6.37 -15.18
N SER A 73 2.72 5.21 -15.81
CA SER A 73 3.65 5.02 -16.94
C SER A 73 3.37 5.93 -18.15
N GLY A 74 2.14 6.44 -18.29
CA GLY A 74 1.75 7.32 -19.40
C GLY A 74 2.21 8.78 -19.28
N VAL A 75 2.85 9.16 -18.19
CA VAL A 75 3.17 10.57 -17.88
C VAL A 75 4.53 10.95 -18.46
N ASN A 76 4.54 12.02 -19.26
CA ASN A 76 5.76 12.57 -19.85
C ASN A 76 6.75 13.05 -18.80
N GLU A 77 8.04 12.78 -18.99
CA GLU A 77 9.12 13.13 -18.06
C GLU A 77 9.21 14.64 -17.76
N SER A 78 9.00 15.50 -18.76
CA SER A 78 8.98 16.96 -18.57
C SER A 78 7.86 17.38 -17.60
N LEU A 79 6.68 16.76 -17.74
CA LEU A 79 5.56 17.01 -16.85
C LEU A 79 5.83 16.48 -15.44
N ARG A 80 6.43 15.28 -15.30
CA ARG A 80 6.85 14.74 -13.99
C ARG A 80 7.82 15.67 -13.27
N ASN A 81 8.85 16.15 -13.96
CA ASN A 81 9.84 17.07 -13.40
C ASN A 81 9.19 18.38 -12.93
N THR A 82 8.24 18.91 -13.72
CA THR A 82 7.49 20.11 -13.36
C THR A 82 6.64 19.88 -12.11
N LEU A 83 5.88 18.80 -12.07
CA LEU A 83 5.03 18.42 -10.94
C LEU A 83 5.84 18.17 -9.68
N ASN A 84 6.98 17.50 -9.82
CA ASN A 84 7.88 17.23 -8.72
C ASN A 84 8.51 18.53 -8.17
N GLY A 85 8.82 19.49 -9.05
CA GLY A 85 9.25 20.83 -8.65
C GLY A 85 8.17 21.62 -7.90
N ILE A 86 6.89 21.45 -8.26
CA ILE A 86 5.78 22.08 -7.55
C ILE A 86 5.60 21.45 -6.17
N LEU A 87 5.49 20.12 -6.10
CA LEU A 87 5.16 19.39 -4.86
C LEU A 87 6.34 19.28 -3.89
N GLY A 88 7.56 19.11 -4.42
CA GLY A 88 8.78 18.94 -3.62
C GLY A 88 8.90 17.59 -2.90
N PHE A 89 8.23 16.55 -3.42
CA PHE A 89 8.25 15.20 -2.85
C PHE A 89 9.25 14.30 -3.56
N GLN A 90 9.51 13.11 -3.02
CA GLN A 90 10.39 12.14 -3.68
C GLN A 90 9.58 11.30 -4.68
N GLU A 91 9.96 11.31 -5.96
CA GLU A 91 9.40 10.37 -6.94
C GLU A 91 9.87 8.95 -6.63
N VAL A 92 8.93 8.02 -6.56
CA VAL A 92 9.20 6.59 -6.40
C VAL A 92 8.55 5.81 -7.54
N ASN A 93 9.19 4.70 -7.92
CA ASN A 93 8.65 3.76 -8.89
C ASN A 93 7.68 2.75 -8.27
N ASP A 94 7.64 2.70 -6.94
CA ASP A 94 6.76 1.83 -6.16
C ASP A 94 6.54 2.46 -4.77
N PHE A 95 5.29 2.51 -4.33
CA PHE A 95 4.94 2.93 -2.97
C PHE A 95 5.27 1.86 -1.91
N GLY A 96 5.59 0.63 -2.32
CA GLY A 96 5.92 -0.45 -1.41
C GLY A 96 4.66 -0.95 -0.70
N HIS A 97 4.68 -0.99 0.64
CA HIS A 97 3.58 -1.53 1.44
C HIS A 97 2.80 -0.43 2.15
N TYR A 98 1.46 -0.51 2.09
CA TYR A 98 0.53 0.27 2.89
C TYR A 98 -0.24 -0.69 3.79
N LEU A 99 -0.16 -0.50 5.11
CA LEU A 99 -0.74 -1.43 6.10
C LEU A 99 -0.29 -2.88 5.92
N GLU A 100 1.01 -3.07 5.62
CA GLU A 100 1.60 -4.39 5.33
C GLU A 100 1.07 -5.08 4.07
N VAL A 101 0.20 -4.42 3.31
CA VAL A 101 -0.26 -4.88 2.00
C VAL A 101 0.55 -4.15 0.93
N PRO A 102 1.25 -4.86 0.03
CA PRO A 102 1.90 -4.23 -1.10
C PRO A 102 0.87 -3.47 -1.95
N LEU A 103 1.15 -2.21 -2.24
CA LEU A 103 0.39 -1.40 -3.17
C LEU A 103 0.79 -1.84 -4.59
N PHE A 104 0.01 -2.73 -5.18
CA PHE A 104 0.33 -3.26 -6.50
C PHE A 104 0.08 -2.23 -7.60
N HIS A 105 1.15 -1.87 -8.32
CA HIS A 105 1.07 -0.98 -9.50
C HIS A 105 1.04 -1.76 -10.83
N ARG A 106 1.06 -3.10 -10.76
CA ARG A 106 1.12 -4.03 -11.90
C ARG A 106 0.39 -5.33 -11.57
N THR A 107 0.19 -6.18 -12.57
CA THR A 107 -0.34 -7.53 -12.39
C THR A 107 0.46 -8.30 -11.35
N VAL A 108 -0.22 -8.84 -10.35
CA VAL A 108 0.38 -9.63 -9.27
C VAL A 108 1.02 -10.89 -9.87
N THR A 109 2.34 -11.00 -9.71
CA THR A 109 3.14 -12.13 -10.17
C THR A 109 3.64 -12.91 -8.95
N ASN A 110 3.97 -14.19 -9.10
CA ASN A 110 4.55 -15.01 -8.01
C ASN A 110 5.70 -14.30 -7.31
N SER A 111 6.64 -13.69 -8.06
CA SER A 111 7.78 -12.98 -7.49
C SER A 111 7.40 -11.82 -6.56
N ILE A 112 6.27 -11.15 -6.83
CA ILE A 112 5.78 -10.07 -5.98
C ILE A 112 5.20 -10.64 -4.68
N LEU A 113 4.74 -11.89 -4.69
CA LEU A 113 4.18 -12.56 -3.51
C LEU A 113 5.24 -13.37 -2.72
N ASP A 114 6.49 -13.43 -3.16
CA ASP A 114 7.56 -14.15 -2.45
C ASP A 114 7.77 -13.63 -1.02
N PHE A 115 7.52 -12.34 -0.77
CA PHE A 115 7.57 -11.78 0.59
C PHE A 115 6.60 -12.49 1.54
N LEU A 116 5.47 -13.01 1.04
CA LEU A 116 4.51 -13.75 1.85
C LEU A 116 5.12 -15.06 2.33
N VAL A 117 5.81 -15.78 1.42
CA VAL A 117 6.53 -17.02 1.74
C VAL A 117 7.62 -16.75 2.77
N GLU A 118 8.42 -15.70 2.58
CA GLU A 118 9.46 -15.31 3.54
C GLU A 118 8.90 -14.92 4.91
N ARG A 119 7.76 -14.21 4.94
CA ARG A 119 7.12 -13.80 6.20
C ARG A 119 6.59 -15.01 6.97
N VAL A 120 6.00 -15.99 6.28
CA VAL A 120 5.60 -17.27 6.88
C VAL A 120 6.83 -18.04 7.38
N ARG A 121 7.88 -18.16 6.57
CA ARG A 121 9.13 -18.83 6.95
C ARG A 121 9.78 -18.20 8.17
N SER A 122 9.90 -16.88 8.20
CA SER A 122 10.47 -16.11 9.30
C SER A 122 9.69 -16.35 10.60
N ARG A 123 8.35 -16.36 10.52
CA ARG A 123 7.52 -16.65 11.69
C ARG A 123 7.67 -18.08 12.16
N LEU A 124 7.63 -19.08 11.29
CA LEU A 124 7.82 -20.48 11.69
C LEU A 124 9.22 -20.74 12.27
N SER A 125 10.27 -20.17 11.67
CA SER A 125 11.66 -20.33 12.13
C SER A 125 12.00 -19.55 13.41
N SER A 126 11.25 -18.50 13.74
CA SER A 126 11.44 -17.76 15.00
C SER A 126 11.11 -18.58 16.24
N TRP A 127 10.38 -19.69 16.09
CA TRP A 127 10.06 -20.60 17.18
C TRP A 127 11.00 -21.79 17.16
N ASP A 128 11.58 -22.11 18.32
CA ASP A 128 12.41 -23.30 18.48
C ASP A 128 11.52 -24.56 18.36
N ALA A 129 11.40 -25.07 17.14
CA ALA A 129 10.59 -26.23 16.81
C ALA A 129 10.95 -27.40 17.74
N LYS A 130 12.23 -27.57 18.11
CA LYS A 130 12.71 -28.68 18.96
C LYS A 130 12.15 -28.64 20.38
N ARG A 131 11.69 -27.48 20.86
CA ARG A 131 11.08 -27.30 22.20
C ARG A 131 9.56 -27.39 22.20
N LEU A 132 8.93 -27.49 21.03
CA LEU A 132 7.48 -27.59 20.90
C LEU A 132 7.05 -29.05 20.76
N SER A 133 6.00 -29.42 21.49
CA SER A 133 5.30 -30.68 21.24
C SER A 133 4.64 -30.67 19.87
N PHE A 134 4.37 -31.85 19.31
CA PHE A 134 3.71 -31.99 18.01
C PHE A 134 2.39 -31.18 17.94
N ALA A 135 1.55 -31.29 18.96
CA ALA A 135 0.30 -30.52 19.04
C ALA A 135 0.55 -29.00 18.99
N ARG A 136 1.57 -28.50 19.69
CA ARG A 136 1.92 -27.07 19.69
C ARG A 136 2.48 -26.62 18.34
N ARG A 137 3.23 -27.48 17.64
CA ARG A 137 3.68 -27.20 16.27
C ARG A 137 2.51 -27.07 15.31
N VAL A 138 1.53 -27.98 15.38
CA VAL A 138 0.31 -27.93 14.56
C VAL A 138 -0.49 -26.64 14.83
N THR A 139 -0.76 -26.33 16.09
CA THR A 139 -1.49 -25.10 16.44
C THR A 139 -0.74 -23.85 15.98
N LEU A 140 0.57 -23.79 16.15
CA LEU A 140 1.38 -22.66 15.71
C LEU A 140 1.37 -22.50 14.18
N ALA A 141 1.57 -23.59 13.44
CA ALA A 141 1.50 -23.57 11.98
C ALA A 141 0.13 -23.07 11.50
N GLN A 142 -0.95 -23.58 12.09
CA GLN A 142 -2.32 -23.13 11.78
C GLN A 142 -2.49 -21.62 12.06
N LEU A 143 -2.02 -21.12 13.21
CA LEU A 143 -2.12 -19.70 13.54
C LEU A 143 -1.34 -18.81 12.56
N VAL A 144 -0.15 -19.22 12.14
CA VAL A 144 0.65 -18.47 11.16
C VAL A 144 -0.05 -18.45 9.79
N LEU A 145 -0.54 -19.60 9.33
CA LEU A 145 -1.27 -19.71 8.06
C LEU A 145 -2.61 -18.95 8.06
N LEU A 146 -3.29 -18.90 9.21
CA LEU A 146 -4.56 -18.19 9.38
C LEU A 146 -4.41 -16.69 9.61
N SER A 147 -3.22 -16.17 9.90
CA SER A 147 -3.01 -14.75 10.17
C SER A 147 -2.34 -13.99 9.02
N ILE A 148 -1.37 -14.62 8.35
CA ILE A 148 -0.51 -13.93 7.38
C ILE A 148 -1.06 -14.09 5.95
N PRO A 149 -1.18 -15.31 5.38
CA PRO A 149 -1.82 -15.49 4.08
C PRO A 149 -3.27 -14.99 4.02
N SER A 150 -4.06 -15.26 5.06
CA SER A 150 -5.49 -14.90 5.08
C SER A 150 -5.74 -13.39 4.97
N TYR A 151 -4.88 -12.58 5.58
CA TYR A 151 -4.96 -11.12 5.53
C TYR A 151 -4.76 -10.61 4.10
N LEU A 152 -3.73 -11.12 3.41
CA LEU A 152 -3.45 -10.79 2.01
C LEU A 152 -4.50 -11.33 1.04
N MET A 153 -5.07 -12.49 1.32
CA MET A 153 -6.14 -13.10 0.51
C MET A 153 -7.43 -12.27 0.51
N GLN A 154 -7.64 -11.37 1.48
CA GLN A 154 -8.79 -10.47 1.48
C GLN A 154 -8.72 -9.42 0.36
N SER A 155 -7.51 -9.00 -0.02
CA SER A 155 -7.29 -7.97 -1.04
C SER A 155 -6.75 -8.51 -2.36
N THR A 156 -6.23 -9.73 -2.40
CA THR A 156 -5.44 -10.22 -3.54
C THR A 156 -5.59 -11.72 -3.76
N ILE A 157 -5.66 -12.11 -5.04
CA ILE A 157 -5.63 -13.51 -5.44
C ILE A 157 -4.20 -14.03 -5.29
N VAL A 158 -3.99 -14.97 -4.36
CA VAL A 158 -2.70 -15.63 -4.17
C VAL A 158 -2.54 -16.72 -5.24
N ALA A 159 -1.43 -16.67 -5.97
CA ALA A 159 -1.15 -17.64 -7.01
C ALA A 159 -0.85 -19.03 -6.43
N LYS A 160 -1.23 -20.08 -7.16
CA LYS A 160 -1.09 -21.47 -6.70
C LYS A 160 0.33 -21.84 -6.28
N GLY A 161 1.35 -21.42 -7.04
CA GLY A 161 2.75 -21.72 -6.69
C GLY A 161 3.21 -21.14 -5.34
N ILE A 162 2.60 -20.02 -4.91
CA ILE A 162 2.85 -19.45 -3.59
C ILE A 162 2.19 -20.28 -2.51
N CYS A 163 0.96 -20.75 -2.74
CA CYS A 163 0.30 -21.70 -1.84
C CYS A 163 1.12 -22.98 -1.70
N ASP A 164 1.60 -23.56 -2.81
CA ASP A 164 2.42 -24.78 -2.81
C ASP A 164 3.71 -24.59 -1.98
N SER A 165 4.36 -23.42 -2.11
CA SER A 165 5.57 -23.07 -1.34
C SER A 165 5.28 -22.90 0.15
N ILE A 166 4.16 -22.27 0.51
CA ILE A 166 3.72 -22.12 1.90
C ILE A 166 3.38 -23.48 2.53
N GLU A 167 2.71 -24.36 1.78
CA GLU A 167 2.43 -25.73 2.22
C GLU A 167 3.71 -26.53 2.44
N GLU A 168 4.72 -26.36 1.59
CA GLU A 168 6.02 -26.99 1.78
C GLU A 168 6.69 -26.55 3.08
N LEU A 169 6.67 -25.25 3.39
CA LEU A 169 7.19 -24.73 4.66
C LEU A 169 6.44 -25.27 5.87
N ALA A 170 5.11 -25.38 5.79
CA ALA A 170 4.30 -25.97 6.84
C ALA A 170 4.65 -27.45 7.04
N ARG A 171 4.86 -28.21 5.95
CA ARG A 171 5.28 -29.62 6.02
C ARG A 171 6.65 -29.79 6.67
N GLN A 172 7.61 -28.92 6.37
CA GLN A 172 8.96 -28.95 6.97
C GLN A 172 8.97 -28.57 8.45
N PHE A 173 7.94 -27.86 8.93
CA PHE A 173 7.84 -27.44 10.33
C PHE A 173 7.33 -28.55 11.26
N PHE A 174 6.64 -29.56 10.72
CA PHE A 174 6.20 -30.73 11.47
C PHE A 174 7.38 -31.64 11.83
#